data_AF-A0A935LMU8-F1
#
_entry.id   AF-A0A935LMU8-F1
#
_cell.length_a   1.000
_cell.length_b   1.000
_cell.length_c   1.000
_cell.angle_alpha   90.00
_cell.angle_beta   90.00
_cell.angle_gamma   90.00
#
_symmetry.space_group_name_H-M   'P 1'
#
loop_
_entity.id
_entity.type
_entity.pdbx_description
1 polymer ?
#
loop_
_entity_poly.entity_id
_entity_poly.type
_entity_poly.pdbx_seq_one_letter_code
_entity_poly.pdbx_strand_id
1 'polypeptide(L)' 'MLIIDSKDCENIDKALKKYKKKFERSKTLLQLRERQHFTKPSVRKRHQRLKAVYKQQIVSGKIEL' A
#
# COMPACT_ATOMS: atom_id res chain seq x y z
N MET A 1 -1.60 6.18 -14.66
CA MET A 1 -1.40 5.20 -15.74
C MET A 1 0.03 4.70 -15.66
N LEU A 2 0.26 3.39 -15.59
CA LEU A 2 1.61 2.82 -15.46
C LEU A 2 2.20 2.59 -16.85
N ILE A 3 3.07 3.49 -17.29
CA ILE A 3 3.78 3.38 -18.56
C ILE A 3 5.15 2.75 -18.31
N ILE A 4 5.53 1.80 -19.16
CA ILE A 4 6.83 1.13 -19.14
C ILE A 4 7.35 1.13 -20.55
N ASP A 5 8.53 1.70 -20.71
CA ASP A 5 9.22 1.74 -21.99
C ASP A 5 9.83 0.36 -22.25
N SER A 6 9.40 -0.27 -23.35
CA SER A 6 9.92 -1.56 -23.80
C SER A 6 11.36 -1.46 -24.31
N LYS A 7 11.81 -0.27 -24.73
CA LYS A 7 13.16 -0.02 -25.24
C LYS A 7 14.25 -0.18 -24.17
N ASP A 8 13.93 0.04 -22.90
CA ASP A 8 14.87 -0.13 -21.78
C ASP A 8 15.00 -1.58 -21.30
N CYS A 9 14.13 -2.48 -21.75
CA CYS A 9 14.03 -3.84 -21.25
C CYS A 9 14.30 -4.82 -22.38
N GLU A 10 15.56 -5.22 -22.54
CA GLU A 10 16.01 -6.19 -23.55
C GLU A 10 15.22 -7.52 -23.55
N ASN A 11 14.65 -7.91 -22.40
CA ASN A 11 13.82 -9.10 -22.25
C ASN A 11 12.45 -8.77 -21.61
N ILE A 12 11.38 -9.42 -22.09
CA ILE A 12 9.99 -9.30 -21.64
C ILE A 12 9.86 -9.58 -20.14
N ASP A 13 10.60 -10.56 -19.62
CA ASP A 13 10.56 -10.91 -18.19
C ASP A 13 11.00 -9.75 -17.29
N LYS A 14 12.01 -8.99 -17.71
CA LYS A 14 12.48 -7.80 -16.98
C LYS A 14 11.41 -6.71 -16.98
N ALA A 15 10.71 -6.52 -18.11
CA ALA A 15 9.61 -5.56 -18.23
C ALA A 15 8.43 -5.93 -17.31
N LEU A 16 8.03 -7.21 -17.28
CA LEU A 16 6.97 -7.72 -16.39
C LEU A 16 7.33 -7.53 -14.91
N LYS A 17 8.58 -7.80 -14.53
CA LYS A 17 9.05 -7.57 -13.15
C LYS A 17 9.00 -6.10 -12.76
N LYS A 18 9.42 -5.20 -13.66
CA LYS A 18 9.35 -3.74 -13.48
C LYS A 18 7.90 -3.27 -13.37
N TYR A 19 6.99 -3.84 -14.16
CA TYR A 19 5.55 -3.58 -14.07
C TYR A 19 4.98 -3.99 -12.73
N LYS A 20 5.21 -5.23 -12.31
CA LYS A 20 4.73 -5.74 -11.02
C LYS A 20 5.18 -4.84 -9.86
N LYS A 21 6.47 -4.47 -9.84
CA LYS A 21 7.01 -3.56 -8.81
C LYS A 21 6.38 -2.16 -8.87
N LYS A 22 6.16 -1.59 -10.05
CA LYS A 22 5.46 -0.31 -10.23
C LYS A 22 4.00 -0.39 -9.77
N PHE A 23 3.30 -1.48 -10.09
CA PHE A 23 1.92 -1.74 -9.70
C PHE A 23 1.76 -1.86 -8.18
N GLU A 24 2.62 -2.66 -7.53
CA GLU A 24 2.66 -2.80 -6.08
C GLU A 24 2.96 -1.47 -5.39
N ARG A 25 3.92 -0.69 -5.90
CA ARG A 25 4.25 0.64 -5.37
C ARG A 25 3.09 1.63 -5.50
N SER A 26 2.31 1.53 -6.58
CA SER A 26 1.16 2.39 -6.79
C SER A 26 -0.03 2.06 -5.88
N LYS A 27 -0.04 0.89 -5.22
CA LYS A 27 -1.10 0.44 -4.29
C LYS A 27 -2.53 0.56 -4.86
N THR A 28 -2.68 0.46 -6.17
CA THR A 28 -3.96 0.64 -6.88
C THR A 28 -5.01 -0.37 -6.41
N LEU A 29 -4.61 -1.62 -6.21
CA LEU A 29 -5.50 -2.69 -5.75
C LEU A 29 -6.00 -2.46 -4.31
N LEU A 30 -5.17 -1.91 -3.43
CA LEU A 30 -5.56 -1.49 -2.08
C LEU A 30 -6.59 -0.37 -2.14
N GLN A 31 -6.32 0.67 -2.94
CA GLN A 31 -7.24 1.80 -3.12
C GLN A 31 -8.57 1.36 -3.73
N LEU A 32 -8.56 0.43 -4.68
CA LEU A 32 -9.78 -0.13 -5.28
C LEU A 32 -10.63 -0.82 -4.22
N ARG A 33 -10.03 -1.70 -3.40
CA ARG A 33 -10.73 -2.40 -2.32
C ARG A 33 -11.27 -1.44 -1.25
N GLU A 34 -10.51 -0.41 -0.89
CA GLU A 34 -10.95 0.61 0.06
C GLU A 34 -12.14 1.44 -0.47
N ARG A 35 -12.20 1.66 -1.78
CA ARG A 35 -13.27 2.44 -2.44
C ARG A 35 -14.51 1.62 -2.78
N GLN A 36 -14.44 0.29 -2.73
CA GLN A 36 -15.60 -0.58 -3.02
C GLN A 36 -16.77 -0.35 -2.07
N HIS A 37 -16.52 0.13 -0.85
CA HIS A 37 -17.54 0.36 0.16
C HIS A 37 -17.40 1.74 0.80
N PHE A 38 -18.53 2.35 1.17
CA PHE A 38 -18.52 3.61 1.90
C PHE A 38 -18.13 3.39 3.36
N THR A 39 -17.03 4.00 3.78
CA THR A 39 -16.60 3.99 5.19
C THR A 39 -16.94 5.32 5.86
N LYS A 40 -17.77 5.29 6.91
CA LYS A 40 -18.12 6.49 7.69
C LYS A 40 -16.84 7.16 8.24
N PRO A 41 -16.80 8.51 8.29
CA PRO A 41 -15.61 9.24 8.74
C PRO A 41 -15.23 8.94 10.20
N SER A 42 -16.23 8.67 11.06
CA SER A 42 -16.02 8.25 12.44
C SER A 42 -15.26 6.92 12.54
N VAL A 43 -15.64 5.94 11.72
CA VAL A 43 -15.00 4.62 11.65
C VAL A 43 -13.57 4.77 11.15
N ARG A 44 -13.32 5.58 10.12
CA ARG A 44 -11.96 5.85 9.61
C ARG A 44 -11.06 6.48 10.68
N LYS A 45 -11.56 7.50 11.39
CA LYS A 45 -10.83 8.17 12.49
C LYS A 45 -10.51 7.21 13.64
N ARG A 46 -11.43 6.30 13.99
CA ARG A 46 -11.19 5.29 15.03
C ARG A 46 -10.03 4.36 14.67
N HIS A 47 -10.00 3.82 13.44
CA HIS A 47 -8.91 2.95 12.99
C HIS A 47 -7.55 3.67 12.97
N GLN A 48 -7.53 4.94 12.59
CA GLN A 48 -6.30 5.75 12.61
C GLN A 48 -5.74 5.89 14.04
N ARG A 49 -6.59 6.18 15.03
CA ARG A 49 -6.17 6.29 16.43
C ARG A 49 -5.65 4.96 16.98
N LEU A 50 -6.36 3.86 16.74
CA LEU A 50 -5.94 2.53 17.19
C LEU A 50 -4.56 2.15 16.61
N LYS A 51 -4.35 2.42 15.31
CA LYS A 51 -3.06 2.19 14.66
C LYS A 51 -1.94 3.07 15.23
N ALA A 52 -2.24 4.31 15.60
CA ALA A 52 -1.28 5.21 16.23
C ALA A 52 -0.89 4.74 17.64
N VAL A 53 -1.87 4.34 18.46
CA VAL A 53 -1.63 3.78 19.80
C VAL A 53 -0.76 2.53 19.71
N TYR A 54 -1.07 1.61 18.81
CA TYR A 54 -0.27 0.40 18.61
C TYR A 54 1.19 0.72 18.26
N LYS A 55 1.42 1.64 17.31
CA LYS A 55 2.77 2.10 16.96
C LYS A 55 3.49 2.76 18.14
N GLN A 56 2.78 3.59 18.91
CA GLN A 56 3.35 4.25 20.08
C GLN A 56 3.78 3.25 21.14
N GLN A 57 2.96 2.22 21.39
CA GLN A 57 3.26 1.17 22.35
C GLN A 57 4.51 0.38 21.96
N ILE A 58 4.66 0.03 20.68
CA ILE A 58 5.88 -0.60 20.13
C ILE A 58 7.10 0.29 20.36
N VAL A 59 7.02 1.58 19.99
CA VAL A 59 8.15 2.52 20.14
C VAL A 59 8.51 2.72 21.61
N SER A 60 7.53 2.74 22.51
CA SER A 60 7.75 2.87 23.95
C SER A 60 8.24 1.59 24.65
N GLY A 61 8.44 0.49 23.92
CA GLY A 61 8.88 -0.79 24.50
C GLY A 61 7.85 -1.45 25.43
N LYS A 62 6.59 -1.03 25.40
CA LYS A 62 5.50 -1.63 26.21
C LYS A 62 4.98 -2.94 25.62
N ILE A 63 5.29 -3.19 24.35
CA ILE A 63 4.97 -4.41 23.63
C ILE A 63 6.30 -4.91 23.07
N GLU A 64 6.82 -5.99 23.64
CA GLU A 64 7.91 -6.75 23.04
C GLU A 64 7.33 -7.63 21.92
N LEU A 65 8.03 -7.69 20.79
CA LEU A 65 7.64 -8.46 19.60
C LEU A 65 8.07 -9.93 19.72
#